data_AF-A0A017T7S9-F1
#
_entry.id   AF-A0A017T7S9-F1
#
_cell.length_a   1.000
_cell.length_b   1.000
_cell.length_c   1.000
_cell.angle_alpha   90.00
_cell.angle_beta   90.00
_cell.angle_gamma   90.00
#
_symmetry.space_group_name_H-M   'P 1'
#
loop_
_entity.id
_entity.type
_entity.pdbx_description
1 polymer ?
#
loop_
_entity_poly.entity_id
_entity_poly.type
_entity_poly.pdbx_seq_one_letter_code
_entity_poly.pdbx_strand_id
1 'polypeptide(L)'
;MTTTIFSHDVRVLLCARCGAPLEAPVAGGTVGCRYCRAQNMFAARPHAHANGANGGADARRPGAIAWSHANDPGRLAMLAVQLHAVTDVPVGLRPFLFGGWRFVQPTAVEKAWSMFQAALVRSRHGDALAAEELVFLAAAFFEHLRGEPLRRRAVAESALDALTLDRHRVVMLGLLARGAASEGDLASAEAWCAEMMEGSEDLAVESELRVSRAFLSAATGQVGAIPPLLGHSSREVPITPRLQVLADLLRAHGLETAGHMDAAQALLEGHTRQRATTLDLDEVRAAFPSLHLAPRSHAAVAARIAELHVALIKPRWDHVVLWTVVVGFAPVSFAFMISPLIPRWSMFIIAAILSLSFPAILATHFVRQDRRRMEQERRIIHEGISGRMFLSGQQEATLFGAMGKDTLVRYPDGTIERHLPRTAVSMNLSMVLTEQLVARRHPEMAGDYWYECGGVSPYRPSSNQRR
;
A
#
# COMPACT_ATOMS: atom_id res chain seq x y z
N MET A 1 -28.08 -6.37 22.86
CA MET A 1 -27.00 -6.13 21.88
C MET A 1 -26.52 -4.72 22.09
N THR A 2 -25.22 -4.52 22.30
CA THR A 2 -24.64 -3.19 22.54
C THR A 2 -24.48 -2.50 21.19
N THR A 3 -25.19 -1.40 20.96
CA THR A 3 -25.05 -0.61 19.72
C THR A 3 -23.66 0.02 19.71
N THR A 4 -22.82 -0.36 18.74
CA THR A 4 -21.49 0.23 18.54
C THR A 4 -21.55 1.41 17.57
N ILE A 5 -20.45 2.17 17.46
CA ILE A 5 -20.37 3.32 16.54
C ILE A 5 -20.49 2.86 15.08
N PHE A 6 -20.04 1.64 14.78
CA PHE A 6 -20.13 1.05 13.46
C PHE A 6 -21.35 0.14 13.27
N SER A 7 -22.32 0.19 14.18
CA SER A 7 -23.56 -0.56 14.06
C SER A 7 -24.20 -0.34 12.70
N HIS A 8 -24.68 -1.43 12.10
CA HIS A 8 -25.39 -1.36 10.81
C HIS A 8 -26.68 -0.54 10.92
N ASP A 9 -27.40 -0.70 12.03
CA ASP A 9 -28.68 -0.03 12.28
C ASP A 9 -28.56 1.47 12.60
N VAL A 10 -27.35 1.95 12.87
CA VAL A 10 -27.05 3.37 13.06
C VAL A 10 -26.54 3.95 11.75
N ARG A 11 -27.01 5.15 11.42
CA ARG A 11 -26.52 5.91 10.27
C ARG A 11 -25.88 7.20 10.75
N VAL A 12 -24.61 7.39 10.41
CA VAL A 12 -23.86 8.59 10.77
C VAL A 12 -23.37 9.25 9.49
N LEU A 13 -23.75 10.50 9.25
CA LEU A 13 -23.40 11.27 8.06
C LEU A 13 -22.71 12.58 8.43
N LEU A 14 -21.99 13.17 7.51
CA LEU A 14 -21.37 14.47 7.70
C LEU A 14 -22.39 15.58 7.41
N CYS A 15 -22.38 16.61 8.24
CA CYS A 15 -23.10 17.84 7.97
C CYS A 15 -22.56 18.50 6.70
N ALA A 16 -23.44 18.84 5.75
CA ALA A 16 -23.06 19.44 4.47
C ALA A 16 -22.39 20.83 4.60
N ARG A 17 -22.57 21.51 5.75
CA ARG A 17 -21.99 22.84 5.99
C ARG A 17 -20.66 22.81 6.73
N CYS A 18 -20.57 22.08 7.84
CA CYS A 18 -19.40 22.12 8.73
C CYS A 18 -18.61 20.80 8.78
N GLY A 19 -19.11 19.73 8.14
CA GLY A 19 -18.46 18.42 8.17
C GLY A 19 -18.49 17.72 9.53
N ALA A 20 -19.27 18.19 10.51
CA ALA A 20 -19.44 17.48 11.78
C ALA A 20 -20.29 16.20 11.59
N PRO A 21 -20.01 15.11 12.32
CA PRO A 21 -20.82 13.89 12.24
C PRO A 21 -22.22 14.11 12.83
N LEU A 22 -23.23 13.53 12.18
CA LEU A 22 -24.64 13.62 12.51
C LEU A 22 -25.24 12.21 12.50
N GLU A 23 -25.87 11.81 13.60
CA GLU A 23 -26.75 10.65 13.60
C GLU A 23 -28.02 10.98 12.81
N ALA A 24 -28.32 10.17 11.80
CA ALA A 24 -29.47 10.34 10.93
C ALA A 24 -30.36 9.10 10.96
N PRO A 25 -31.68 9.23 10.77
CA PRO A 25 -32.55 8.06 10.61
C PRO A 25 -32.15 7.26 9.36
N VAL A 26 -32.19 5.92 9.46
CA VAL A 26 -31.95 5.02 8.33
C VAL A 26 -32.96 5.27 7.20
N ALA A 27 -34.22 5.58 7.55
CA ALA A 27 -35.28 5.96 6.61
C ALA A 27 -35.07 7.33 5.93
N GLY A 28 -34.01 8.07 6.30
CA GLY A 28 -33.80 9.44 5.83
C GLY A 28 -34.64 10.46 6.61
N GLY A 29 -34.62 11.70 6.13
CA GLY A 29 -35.34 12.83 6.72
C GLY A 29 -34.46 14.06 6.96
N THR A 30 -35.02 15.04 7.68
CA THR A 30 -34.33 16.29 8.03
C THR A 30 -33.68 16.19 9.41
N VAL A 31 -32.38 16.47 9.49
CA VAL A 31 -31.61 16.46 10.74
C VAL A 31 -30.92 17.82 10.94
N GLY A 32 -31.15 18.42 12.11
CA GLY A 32 -30.46 19.65 12.52
C GLY A 32 -29.04 19.37 13.03
N CYS A 33 -28.04 20.05 12.47
CA CYS A 33 -26.67 19.95 12.93
C CYS A 33 -26.48 20.69 14.26
N ARG A 34 -26.11 19.96 15.32
CA ARG A 34 -25.89 20.53 16.65
C ARG A 34 -24.72 21.52 16.72
N TYR A 35 -23.78 21.45 15.78
CA TYR A 35 -22.57 22.29 15.74
C TYR A 35 -22.79 23.63 15.03
N CYS A 36 -23.31 23.61 13.79
CA CYS A 36 -23.47 24.83 12.97
C CYS A 36 -24.93 25.25 12.74
N ARG A 37 -25.89 24.52 13.35
CA ARG A 37 -27.35 24.75 13.24
C ARG A 37 -27.94 24.62 11.84
N ALA A 38 -27.19 24.14 10.85
CA ALA A 38 -27.72 23.86 9.51
C ALA A 38 -28.70 22.68 9.54
N GLN A 39 -29.79 22.76 8.77
CA GLN A 39 -30.66 21.62 8.50
C GLN A 39 -30.10 20.81 7.33
N ASN A 40 -30.02 19.49 7.49
CA ASN A 40 -29.51 18.56 6.47
C ASN A 40 -30.64 17.62 6.07
N MET A 41 -30.88 17.48 4.78
CA MET A 41 -31.83 16.51 4.24
C MET A 41 -31.07 15.27 3.77
N PHE A 42 -31.46 14.11 4.26
CA PHE A 42 -30.85 12.83 3.88
C PHE A 42 -31.91 11.92 3.23
N ALA A 43 -31.58 11.34 2.08
CA ALA A 43 -32.40 10.29 1.46
C ALA A 43 -32.39 9.02 2.33
N ALA A 44 -33.36 8.12 2.18
CA ALA A 44 -33.30 6.80 2.82
C ALA A 44 -32.02 6.05 2.41
N ARG A 45 -31.45 5.23 3.31
CA ARG A 45 -30.30 4.39 2.95
C ARG A 45 -30.73 3.41 1.85
N PRO A 46 -30.06 3.36 0.69
CA PRO A 46 -30.51 2.60 -0.48
C PRO A 46 -30.84 1.11 -0.25
N HIS A 47 -30.26 0.48 0.78
CA HIS A 47 -30.37 -0.96 1.03
C HIS A 47 -31.08 -1.32 2.35
N ALA A 48 -31.62 -0.35 3.10
CA ALA A 48 -32.28 -0.61 4.38
C ALA A 48 -33.56 -1.46 4.26
N HIS A 49 -34.15 -1.57 3.07
CA HIS A 49 -35.45 -2.20 2.86
C HIS A 49 -35.39 -3.72 2.58
N ALA A 50 -34.22 -4.31 2.32
CA ALA A 50 -34.15 -5.75 2.02
C ALA A 50 -34.27 -6.65 3.28
N ASN A 51 -33.92 -6.13 4.46
CA ASN A 51 -33.88 -6.92 5.71
C ASN A 51 -35.05 -6.64 6.66
N GLY A 52 -35.91 -5.65 6.37
CA GLY A 52 -36.97 -5.21 7.26
C GLY A 52 -38.34 -5.80 6.95
N ALA A 53 -38.78 -6.75 7.77
CA ALA A 53 -40.16 -7.10 8.13
C ALA A 53 -41.16 -7.63 7.07
N ASN A 54 -40.97 -7.40 5.77
CA ASN A 54 -41.86 -7.96 4.72
C ASN A 54 -41.24 -9.16 3.97
N GLY A 55 -40.28 -9.84 4.61
CA GLY A 55 -39.66 -11.06 4.10
C GLY A 55 -40.65 -12.20 4.00
N GLY A 56 -41.34 -12.30 2.86
CA GLY A 56 -41.81 -13.59 2.38
C GLY A 56 -40.62 -14.56 2.37
N ALA A 57 -40.83 -15.79 2.85
CA ALA A 57 -39.81 -16.80 3.12
C ALA A 57 -38.91 -17.18 1.92
N ASP A 58 -39.15 -16.62 0.73
CA ASP A 58 -38.44 -16.89 -0.52
C ASP A 58 -37.43 -15.81 -0.95
N ALA A 59 -37.24 -14.74 -0.18
CA ALA A 59 -36.10 -13.86 -0.38
C ALA A 59 -34.83 -14.58 0.10
N ARG A 60 -34.31 -15.49 -0.74
CA ARG A 60 -33.01 -16.13 -0.55
C ARG A 60 -32.02 -15.05 -0.15
N ARG A 61 -31.48 -15.15 1.07
CA ARG A 61 -30.30 -14.39 1.46
C ARG A 61 -29.31 -14.51 0.29
N PRO A 62 -28.86 -13.40 -0.31
CA PRO A 62 -27.87 -13.44 -1.38
C PRO A 62 -26.57 -14.19 -1.00
N GLY A 63 -26.33 -14.47 0.29
CA GLY A 63 -25.12 -15.11 0.82
C GLY A 63 -25.01 -16.63 0.66
N ALA A 64 -25.67 -17.25 -0.32
CA ALA A 64 -25.44 -18.66 -0.64
C ALA A 64 -25.25 -18.91 -2.14
N ILE A 65 -24.78 -17.91 -2.90
CA ILE A 65 -23.99 -18.26 -4.09
C ILE A 65 -22.75 -18.93 -3.51
N ALA A 66 -22.66 -20.24 -3.71
CA ALA A 66 -21.60 -21.03 -3.12
C ALA A 66 -20.25 -20.42 -3.54
N TRP A 67 -19.43 -20.09 -2.54
CA TRP A 67 -18.02 -19.69 -2.69
C TRP A 67 -17.21 -20.60 -3.62
N SER A 68 -17.76 -21.77 -3.96
CA SER A 68 -17.29 -22.65 -5.03
C SER A 68 -17.01 -21.91 -6.34
N HIS A 69 -17.80 -20.89 -6.73
CA HIS A 69 -17.50 -20.11 -7.95
C HIS A 69 -16.48 -18.99 -7.72
N ALA A 70 -16.28 -18.55 -6.49
CA ALA A 70 -15.34 -17.47 -6.20
C ALA A 70 -13.91 -17.90 -6.56
N ASN A 71 -13.58 -19.18 -6.34
CA ASN A 71 -12.26 -19.75 -6.61
C ASN A 71 -12.16 -20.47 -7.96
N ASP A 72 -13.04 -20.14 -8.92
CA ASP A 72 -12.90 -20.61 -10.29
C ASP A 72 -11.54 -20.16 -10.87
N PRO A 73 -10.67 -21.09 -11.33
CA PRO A 73 -9.34 -20.73 -11.83
C PRO A 73 -9.38 -19.79 -13.04
N GLY A 74 -10.39 -19.91 -13.91
CA GLY A 74 -10.55 -19.04 -15.07
C GLY A 74 -10.84 -17.60 -14.66
N ARG A 75 -11.74 -17.42 -13.70
CA ARG A 75 -12.03 -16.13 -13.09
C ARG A 75 -10.81 -15.54 -12.37
N LEU A 76 -10.11 -16.33 -11.55
CA LEU A 76 -8.90 -15.86 -10.86
C LEU A 76 -7.80 -15.42 -11.85
N ALA A 77 -7.63 -16.13 -12.97
CA ALA A 77 -6.70 -15.73 -14.03
C ALA A 77 -7.11 -14.40 -14.67
N MET A 78 -8.40 -14.18 -14.93
CA MET A 78 -8.90 -12.90 -15.43
C MET A 78 -8.67 -11.75 -14.43
N LEU A 79 -8.93 -11.98 -13.15
CA LEU A 79 -8.66 -11.00 -12.09
C LEU A 79 -7.15 -10.68 -12.00
N ALA A 80 -6.28 -11.67 -12.19
CA ALA A 80 -4.84 -11.49 -12.15
C ALA A 80 -4.33 -10.56 -13.28
N VAL A 81 -4.95 -10.59 -14.48
CA VAL A 81 -4.62 -9.66 -15.57
C VAL A 81 -4.85 -8.20 -15.17
N GLN A 82 -5.81 -7.94 -14.28
CA GLN A 82 -6.15 -6.59 -13.82
C GLN A 82 -5.16 -6.02 -12.79
N LEU A 83 -4.25 -6.83 -12.23
CA LEU A 83 -3.25 -6.35 -11.26
C LEU A 83 -2.37 -5.22 -11.81
N HIS A 84 -2.16 -5.21 -13.14
CA HIS A 84 -1.40 -4.17 -13.83
C HIS A 84 -2.23 -2.96 -14.23
N ALA A 85 -3.57 -3.06 -14.19
CA ALA A 85 -4.51 -1.99 -14.52
C ALA A 85 -4.98 -1.22 -13.27
N VAL A 86 -4.40 -1.50 -12.10
CA VAL A 86 -4.81 -0.90 -10.83
C VAL A 86 -4.68 0.61 -10.91
N THR A 87 -5.77 1.28 -10.56
CA THR A 87 -5.89 2.73 -10.58
C THR A 87 -4.84 3.38 -9.69
N ASP A 88 -3.94 4.11 -10.32
CA ASP A 88 -3.03 5.01 -9.63
C ASP A 88 -3.82 6.10 -8.90
N VAL A 89 -3.22 6.63 -7.84
CA VAL A 89 -3.73 7.82 -7.14
C VAL A 89 -3.96 8.93 -8.17
N PRO A 90 -5.18 9.51 -8.24
CA PRO A 90 -5.46 10.63 -9.11
C PRO A 90 -4.39 11.71 -8.94
N VAL A 91 -3.85 12.22 -10.05
CA VAL A 91 -2.65 13.09 -10.04
C VAL A 91 -2.86 14.31 -9.12
N GLY A 92 -4.08 14.85 -9.09
CA GLY A 92 -4.45 15.96 -8.21
C GLY A 92 -4.41 15.64 -6.71
N LEU A 93 -4.48 14.37 -6.32
CA LEU A 93 -4.45 13.93 -4.93
C LEU A 93 -3.05 13.60 -4.40
N ARG A 94 -2.08 13.33 -5.28
CA ARG A 94 -0.71 12.94 -4.89
C ARG A 94 -0.03 13.89 -3.89
N PRO A 95 -0.20 15.23 -3.96
CA PRO A 95 0.40 16.14 -2.97
C PRO A 95 -0.23 16.07 -1.58
N PHE A 96 -1.42 15.48 -1.44
CA PHE A 96 -2.19 15.44 -0.19
C PHE A 96 -2.08 14.11 0.53
N LEU A 97 -1.63 13.07 -0.18
CA LEU A 97 -1.57 11.72 0.34
C LEU A 97 -0.12 11.23 0.45
N PHE A 98 0.12 10.30 1.37
CA PHE A 98 1.40 9.59 1.49
C PHE A 98 1.16 8.13 1.89
N GLY A 99 2.22 7.32 1.90
CA GLY A 99 2.12 5.89 2.22
C GLY A 99 1.32 5.11 1.18
N GLY A 100 1.45 5.47 -0.11
CA GLY A 100 0.64 4.89 -1.17
C GLY A 100 -0.85 5.14 -0.93
N TRP A 101 -1.26 6.43 -0.93
CA TRP A 101 -2.62 6.94 -0.74
C TRP A 101 -3.35 6.60 0.58
N ARG A 102 -2.75 5.84 1.50
CA ARG A 102 -3.40 5.44 2.76
C ARG A 102 -3.60 6.59 3.75
N PHE A 103 -2.70 7.57 3.77
CA PHE A 103 -2.72 8.62 4.79
C PHE A 103 -2.79 10.01 4.18
N VAL A 104 -3.53 10.89 4.84
CA VAL A 104 -3.54 12.32 4.53
C VAL A 104 -2.30 12.95 5.16
N GLN A 105 -1.51 13.69 4.37
CA GLN A 105 -0.34 14.41 4.87
C GLN A 105 -0.75 15.36 6.00
N PRO A 106 -0.08 15.34 7.16
CA PRO A 106 -0.47 16.16 8.31
C PRO A 106 -0.56 17.67 8.00
N THR A 107 0.32 18.16 7.12
CA THR A 107 0.35 19.57 6.68
C THR A 107 -0.75 19.92 5.66
N ALA A 108 -1.45 18.92 5.12
CA ALA A 108 -2.39 19.08 4.02
C ALA A 108 -3.84 18.69 4.38
N VAL A 109 -4.10 18.38 5.66
CA VAL A 109 -5.39 17.91 6.17
C VAL A 109 -6.54 18.84 5.82
N GLU A 110 -6.41 20.15 6.05
CA GLU A 110 -7.48 21.13 5.79
C GLU A 110 -7.83 21.22 4.31
N LYS A 111 -6.82 21.25 3.44
CA LYS A 111 -7.01 21.31 1.99
C LYS A 111 -7.60 20.00 1.46
N ALA A 112 -7.09 18.85 1.91
CA ALA A 112 -7.65 17.54 1.58
C ALA A 112 -9.11 17.42 2.04
N TRP A 113 -9.45 17.97 3.21
CA TRP A 113 -10.83 17.95 3.73
C TRP A 113 -11.76 18.79 2.87
N SER A 114 -11.30 19.96 2.42
CA SER A 114 -12.05 20.81 1.49
C SER A 114 -12.30 20.10 0.15
N MET A 115 -11.27 19.42 -0.37
CA MET A 115 -11.40 18.59 -1.59
C MET A 115 -12.38 17.44 -1.39
N PHE A 116 -12.34 16.77 -0.24
CA PHE A 116 -13.27 15.69 0.10
C PHE A 116 -14.72 16.18 0.11
N GLN A 117 -15.01 17.33 0.75
CA GLN A 117 -16.36 17.91 0.76
C GLN A 117 -16.83 18.31 -0.64
N ALA A 118 -15.94 18.88 -1.46
CA ALA A 118 -16.26 19.22 -2.84
C ALA A 118 -16.54 17.97 -3.70
N ALA A 119 -15.72 16.92 -3.55
CA ALA A 119 -15.89 15.65 -4.24
C ALA A 119 -17.19 14.95 -3.83
N LEU A 120 -17.56 15.02 -2.55
CA LEU A 120 -18.83 14.51 -2.02
C LEU A 120 -20.03 15.14 -2.73
N VAL A 121 -20.03 16.48 -2.87
CA VAL A 121 -21.11 17.20 -3.55
C VAL A 121 -21.14 16.86 -5.03
N ARG A 122 -20.00 16.88 -5.73
CA ARG A 122 -19.92 16.58 -7.16
C ARG A 122 -20.33 15.14 -7.49
N SER A 123 -19.88 14.16 -6.70
CA SER A 123 -20.22 12.75 -6.88
C SER A 123 -21.74 12.51 -6.81
N ARG A 124 -22.44 13.19 -5.89
CA ARG A 124 -23.92 13.12 -5.81
C ARG A 124 -24.63 13.60 -7.06
N HIS A 125 -23.99 14.47 -7.85
CA HIS A 125 -24.50 14.96 -9.12
C HIS A 125 -24.01 14.10 -10.31
N GLY A 126 -23.44 12.92 -10.06
CA GLY A 126 -23.04 11.98 -11.10
C GLY A 126 -21.65 12.22 -11.70
N ASP A 127 -20.82 13.07 -11.09
CA ASP A 127 -19.45 13.31 -11.56
C ASP A 127 -18.54 12.12 -11.25
N ALA A 128 -18.21 11.34 -12.29
CA ALA A 128 -17.44 10.11 -12.17
C ALA A 128 -16.00 10.34 -11.67
N LEU A 129 -15.35 11.44 -12.08
CA LEU A 129 -13.99 11.76 -11.62
C LEU A 129 -14.02 12.17 -10.15
N ALA A 130 -15.00 12.95 -9.74
CA ALA A 130 -15.19 13.30 -8.32
C ALA A 130 -15.49 12.06 -7.46
N ALA A 131 -16.25 11.08 -8.00
CA ALA A 131 -16.50 9.83 -7.30
C ALA A 131 -15.21 9.03 -7.05
N GLU A 132 -14.29 9.01 -8.02
CA GLU A 132 -12.99 8.38 -7.86
C GLU A 132 -12.13 9.12 -6.82
N GLU A 133 -12.02 10.46 -6.92
CA GLU A 133 -11.33 11.28 -5.92
C GLU A 133 -11.88 11.06 -4.51
N LEU A 134 -13.21 10.97 -4.40
CA LEU A 134 -13.91 10.73 -3.15
C LEU A 134 -13.54 9.39 -2.52
N VAL A 135 -13.38 8.31 -3.29
CA VAL A 135 -12.97 7.00 -2.76
C VAL A 135 -11.59 7.07 -2.12
N PHE A 136 -10.62 7.68 -2.80
CA PHE A 136 -9.26 7.81 -2.28
C PHE A 136 -9.21 8.70 -1.03
N LEU A 137 -9.87 9.86 -1.06
CA LEU A 137 -9.92 10.78 0.08
C LEU A 137 -10.67 10.16 1.27
N ALA A 138 -11.80 9.49 1.04
CA ALA A 138 -12.55 8.82 2.10
C ALA A 138 -11.72 7.72 2.77
N ALA A 139 -11.04 6.87 1.99
CA ALA A 139 -10.17 5.84 2.54
C ALA A 139 -9.00 6.44 3.34
N ALA A 140 -8.38 7.51 2.84
CA ALA A 140 -7.29 8.18 3.55
C ALA A 140 -7.75 8.85 4.85
N PHE A 141 -8.89 9.53 4.84
CA PHE A 141 -9.49 10.11 6.04
C PHE A 141 -9.96 9.06 7.02
N PHE A 142 -10.44 7.91 6.54
CA PHE A 142 -10.83 6.80 7.40
C PHE A 142 -9.66 6.30 8.25
N GLU A 143 -8.45 6.27 7.68
CA GLU A 143 -7.24 5.89 8.41
C GLU A 143 -6.70 7.02 9.28
N HIS A 144 -6.77 8.28 8.80
CA HIS A 144 -6.36 9.45 9.58
C HIS A 144 -7.19 9.65 10.85
N LEU A 145 -8.50 9.38 10.79
CA LEU A 145 -9.46 9.64 11.87
C LEU A 145 -9.63 8.47 12.86
N ARG A 146 -8.64 7.57 13.01
CA ARG A 146 -8.73 6.44 13.96
C ARG A 146 -9.01 6.87 15.40
N GLY A 147 -8.55 8.05 15.81
CA GLY A 147 -8.83 8.63 17.14
C GLY A 147 -10.22 9.29 17.27
N GLU A 148 -10.97 9.41 16.18
CA GLU A 148 -12.29 10.05 16.12
C GLU A 148 -13.32 9.08 15.48
N PRO A 149 -13.70 7.98 16.16
CA PRO A 149 -14.44 6.87 15.54
C PRO A 149 -15.78 7.31 14.93
N LEU A 150 -16.51 8.22 15.57
CA LEU A 150 -17.78 8.74 15.05
C LEU A 150 -17.58 9.53 13.74
N ARG A 151 -16.51 10.34 13.64
CA ARG A 151 -16.20 11.11 12.43
C ARG A 151 -15.65 10.20 11.33
N ARG A 152 -14.82 9.22 11.70
CA ARG A 152 -14.34 8.15 10.81
C ARG A 152 -15.50 7.40 10.17
N ARG A 153 -16.48 6.98 10.97
CA ARG A 153 -17.73 6.37 10.48
C ARG A 153 -18.48 7.31 9.53
N ALA A 154 -18.67 8.57 9.93
CA ALA A 154 -19.40 9.55 9.12
C ALA A 154 -18.76 9.80 7.75
N VAL A 155 -17.42 9.81 7.66
CA VAL A 155 -16.69 9.94 6.38
C VAL A 155 -17.03 8.79 5.43
N ALA A 156 -16.86 7.55 5.87
CA ALA A 156 -17.11 6.38 5.03
C ALA A 156 -18.58 6.28 4.61
N GLU A 157 -19.51 6.50 5.54
CA GLU A 157 -20.94 6.37 5.27
C GLU A 157 -21.47 7.54 4.40
N SER A 158 -20.96 8.76 4.58
CA SER A 158 -21.30 9.88 3.67
C SER A 158 -20.79 9.65 2.26
N ALA A 159 -19.58 9.09 2.12
CA ALA A 159 -19.04 8.71 0.83
C ALA A 159 -19.89 7.59 0.21
N LEU A 160 -20.25 6.55 0.97
CA LEU A 160 -21.14 5.48 0.52
C LEU A 160 -22.47 6.02 -0.03
N ASP A 161 -23.07 7.01 0.61
CA ASP A 161 -24.29 7.66 0.15
C ASP A 161 -24.12 8.50 -1.12
N ALA A 162 -22.92 9.04 -1.36
CA ALA A 162 -22.62 9.88 -2.51
C ALA A 162 -22.16 9.09 -3.75
N LEU A 163 -21.71 7.85 -3.56
CA LEU A 163 -21.14 7.00 -4.61
C LEU A 163 -22.23 6.17 -5.31
N THR A 164 -22.27 6.27 -6.63
CA THR A 164 -23.26 5.58 -7.48
C THR A 164 -22.76 4.27 -8.06
N LEU A 165 -21.45 4.17 -8.37
CA LEU A 165 -20.86 2.96 -8.94
C LEU A 165 -20.57 1.93 -7.86
N ASP A 166 -21.00 0.68 -8.08
CA ASP A 166 -20.82 -0.42 -7.12
C ASP A 166 -19.36 -0.60 -6.71
N ARG A 167 -18.43 -0.51 -7.67
CA ARG A 167 -16.99 -0.64 -7.38
C ARG A 167 -16.45 0.37 -6.38
N HIS A 168 -17.05 1.56 -6.30
CA HIS A 168 -16.67 2.57 -5.32
C HIS A 168 -17.38 2.34 -3.98
N ARG A 169 -18.65 1.93 -4.02
CA ARG A 169 -19.47 1.64 -2.84
C ARG A 169 -18.89 0.51 -2.00
N VAL A 170 -18.45 -0.58 -2.63
CA VAL A 170 -17.86 -1.74 -1.93
C VAL A 170 -16.59 -1.40 -1.15
N VAL A 171 -15.84 -0.38 -1.57
CA VAL A 171 -14.70 0.11 -0.78
C VAL A 171 -15.18 0.68 0.55
N MET A 172 -16.23 1.50 0.54
CA MET A 172 -16.77 2.07 1.76
C MET A 172 -17.40 0.98 2.63
N LEU A 173 -18.12 0.03 2.04
CA LEU A 173 -18.66 -1.14 2.76
C LEU A 173 -17.54 -1.96 3.43
N GLY A 174 -16.44 -2.23 2.73
CA GLY A 174 -15.29 -2.94 3.30
C GLY A 174 -14.63 -2.19 4.47
N LEU A 175 -14.52 -0.85 4.38
CA LEU A 175 -14.04 -0.02 5.49
C LEU A 175 -14.99 -0.08 6.70
N LEU A 176 -16.29 0.00 6.48
CA LEU A 176 -17.31 -0.09 7.53
C LEU A 176 -17.34 -1.47 8.19
N ALA A 177 -17.25 -2.54 7.40
CA ALA A 177 -17.20 -3.92 7.88
C ALA A 177 -15.98 -4.17 8.78
N ARG A 178 -14.79 -3.76 8.33
CA ARG A 178 -13.56 -3.89 9.13
C ARG A 178 -13.57 -2.99 10.37
N GLY A 179 -14.17 -1.81 10.27
CA GLY A 179 -14.41 -0.93 11.43
C GLY A 179 -15.27 -1.60 12.50
N ALA A 180 -16.43 -2.14 12.11
CA ALA A 180 -17.32 -2.88 12.99
C ALA A 180 -16.62 -4.10 13.63
N ALA A 181 -15.92 -4.91 12.83
CA ALA A 181 -15.18 -6.07 13.34
C ALA A 181 -14.07 -5.66 14.32
N SER A 182 -13.38 -4.54 14.09
CA SER A 182 -12.34 -4.04 15.00
C SER A 182 -12.88 -3.56 16.36
N GLU A 183 -14.14 -3.12 16.41
CA GLU A 183 -14.85 -2.76 17.64
C GLU A 183 -15.56 -3.96 18.30
N GLY A 184 -15.44 -5.16 17.73
CA GLY A 184 -16.11 -6.37 18.22
C GLY A 184 -17.59 -6.49 17.83
N ASP A 185 -18.11 -5.60 16.98
CA ASP A 185 -19.48 -5.69 16.44
C ASP A 185 -19.52 -6.61 15.21
N LEU A 186 -19.37 -7.91 15.49
CA LEU A 186 -19.28 -8.94 14.45
C LEU A 186 -20.60 -9.07 13.66
N ALA A 187 -21.74 -8.80 14.29
CA ALA A 187 -23.04 -8.83 13.63
C ALA A 187 -23.19 -7.71 12.59
N SER A 188 -22.78 -6.48 12.94
CA SER A 188 -22.79 -5.37 12.00
C SER A 188 -21.73 -5.56 10.91
N ALA A 189 -20.56 -6.11 11.24
CA ALA A 189 -19.53 -6.43 10.25
C ALA A 189 -20.05 -7.42 9.20
N GLU A 190 -20.75 -8.48 9.62
CA GLU A 190 -21.42 -9.44 8.73
C GLU A 190 -22.48 -8.73 7.87
N ALA A 191 -23.31 -7.87 8.46
CA ALA A 191 -24.34 -7.12 7.74
C ALA A 191 -23.73 -6.20 6.65
N TRP A 192 -22.62 -5.52 6.93
CA TRP A 192 -21.89 -4.73 5.93
C TRP A 192 -21.30 -5.61 4.81
N CYS A 193 -20.71 -6.75 5.16
CA CYS A 193 -20.20 -7.72 4.19
C CYS A 193 -21.30 -8.34 3.31
N ALA A 194 -22.53 -8.47 3.84
CA ALA A 194 -23.67 -9.01 3.10
C ALA A 194 -24.20 -8.04 2.02
N GLU A 195 -23.91 -6.74 2.13
CA GLU A 195 -24.24 -5.75 1.09
C GLU A 195 -23.21 -5.73 -0.05
N MET A 196 -22.06 -6.38 0.12
CA MET A 196 -21.00 -6.40 -0.90
C MET A 196 -21.33 -7.41 -2.00
N MET A 197 -21.04 -7.05 -3.24
CA MET A 197 -21.30 -7.90 -4.41
C MET A 197 -20.34 -9.10 -4.44
N GLU A 198 -20.89 -10.31 -4.36
CA GLU A 198 -20.14 -11.55 -4.55
C GLU A 198 -19.90 -11.83 -6.05
N GLY A 199 -18.79 -12.49 -6.39
CA GLY A 199 -18.56 -12.98 -7.75
C GLY A 199 -18.17 -11.92 -8.79
N SER A 200 -17.90 -10.67 -8.37
CA SER A 200 -17.54 -9.58 -9.28
C SER A 200 -16.30 -9.90 -10.13
N GLU A 201 -16.33 -9.55 -11.41
CA GLU A 201 -15.18 -9.67 -12.30
C GLU A 201 -14.21 -8.48 -12.17
N ASP A 202 -14.51 -7.50 -11.31
CA ASP A 202 -13.65 -6.37 -10.99
C ASP A 202 -12.74 -6.71 -9.80
N LEU A 203 -11.43 -6.65 -10.00
CA LEU A 203 -10.42 -6.98 -8.99
C LEU A 203 -10.53 -6.10 -7.73
N ALA A 204 -10.86 -4.82 -7.85
CA ALA A 204 -11.00 -3.95 -6.70
C ALA A 204 -12.18 -4.34 -5.82
N VAL A 205 -13.30 -4.72 -6.45
CA VAL A 205 -14.50 -5.21 -5.77
C VAL A 205 -14.23 -6.53 -5.06
N GLU A 206 -13.69 -7.49 -5.79
CA GLU A 206 -13.40 -8.82 -5.24
C GLU A 206 -12.38 -8.75 -4.10
N SER A 207 -11.34 -7.93 -4.25
CA SER A 207 -10.31 -7.77 -3.21
C SER A 207 -10.90 -7.22 -1.91
N GLU A 208 -11.77 -6.21 -1.99
CA GLU A 208 -12.44 -5.64 -0.80
C GLU A 208 -13.32 -6.67 -0.10
N LEU A 209 -14.10 -7.44 -0.85
CA LEU A 209 -14.95 -8.50 -0.29
C LEU A 209 -14.11 -9.56 0.43
N ARG A 210 -13.12 -10.14 -0.27
CA ARG A 210 -12.28 -11.22 0.26
C ARG A 210 -11.51 -10.79 1.50
N VAL A 211 -10.89 -9.62 1.47
CA VAL A 211 -10.11 -9.10 2.60
C VAL A 211 -11.02 -8.76 3.78
N SER A 212 -12.21 -8.19 3.54
CA SER A 212 -13.16 -7.88 4.62
C SER A 212 -13.70 -9.15 5.28
N ARG A 213 -14.02 -10.19 4.50
CA ARG A 213 -14.44 -11.49 5.05
C ARG A 213 -13.32 -12.24 5.76
N ALA A 214 -12.09 -12.18 5.24
CA ALA A 214 -10.94 -12.75 5.93
C ALA A 214 -10.64 -12.03 7.25
N PHE A 215 -10.81 -10.71 7.28
CA PHE A 215 -10.71 -9.91 8.49
C PHE A 215 -11.79 -10.29 9.51
N LEU A 216 -13.03 -10.44 9.07
CA LEU A 216 -14.13 -10.91 9.93
C LEU A 216 -13.91 -12.35 10.43
N SER A 217 -13.35 -13.23 9.59
CA SER A 217 -12.96 -14.59 9.98
C SER A 217 -11.88 -14.60 11.06
N ALA A 218 -10.90 -13.70 10.98
CA ALA A 218 -9.92 -13.50 12.04
C ALA A 218 -10.59 -12.98 13.32
N ALA A 219 -11.47 -11.98 13.21
CA ALA A 219 -12.16 -11.37 14.35
C ALA A 219 -13.10 -12.34 15.09
N THR A 220 -13.73 -13.27 14.37
CA THR A 220 -14.62 -14.31 14.91
C THR A 220 -13.88 -15.55 15.41
N GLY A 221 -12.55 -15.62 15.24
CA GLY A 221 -11.76 -16.81 15.54
C GLY A 221 -11.92 -17.96 14.53
N GLN A 222 -12.66 -17.75 13.43
CA GLN A 222 -12.85 -18.72 12.35
C GLN A 222 -11.67 -18.70 11.37
N VAL A 223 -10.44 -18.80 11.91
CA VAL A 223 -9.19 -18.59 11.15
C VAL A 223 -9.04 -19.60 9.99
N GLY A 224 -9.62 -20.79 10.10
CA GLY A 224 -9.67 -21.80 9.03
C GLY A 224 -10.41 -21.35 7.76
N ALA A 225 -11.23 -20.30 7.83
CA ALA A 225 -11.90 -19.73 6.66
C ALA A 225 -11.00 -18.78 5.84
N ILE A 226 -9.84 -18.37 6.36
CA ILE A 226 -8.96 -17.41 5.66
C ILE A 226 -8.30 -18.00 4.40
N PRO A 227 -7.68 -19.21 4.42
CA PRO A 227 -7.03 -19.74 3.22
C PRO A 227 -7.98 -19.93 2.03
N PRO A 228 -9.23 -20.41 2.18
CA PRO A 228 -10.20 -20.41 1.08
C PRO A 228 -10.51 -19.03 0.48
N LEU A 229 -10.41 -17.96 1.28
CA LEU A 229 -10.68 -16.59 0.84
C LEU A 229 -9.49 -15.93 0.15
N LEU A 230 -8.27 -16.14 0.67
CA LEU A 230 -7.08 -15.40 0.24
C LEU A 230 -6.00 -16.27 -0.42
N GLY A 231 -6.15 -17.59 -0.45
CA GLY A 231 -5.10 -18.53 -0.84
C GLY A 231 -3.99 -18.66 0.22
N HIS A 232 -3.08 -19.61 0.01
CA HIS A 232 -1.91 -19.84 0.88
C HIS A 232 -0.74 -18.93 0.50
N SER A 233 -0.75 -18.40 -0.73
CA SER A 233 0.28 -17.48 -1.24
C SER A 233 -0.35 -16.25 -1.88
N SER A 234 0.46 -15.20 -2.07
CA SER A 234 0.04 -13.97 -2.74
C SER A 234 -0.26 -14.15 -4.24
N ARG A 235 0.10 -15.29 -4.83
CA ARG A 235 -0.09 -15.61 -6.25
C ARG A 235 -1.37 -16.39 -6.54
N GLU A 236 -1.91 -17.12 -5.57
CA GLU A 236 -3.11 -17.95 -5.75
C GLU A 236 -4.37 -17.11 -5.94
N VAL A 237 -4.54 -16.06 -5.11
CA VAL A 237 -5.68 -15.15 -5.20
C VAL A 237 -5.16 -13.74 -5.42
N PRO A 238 -5.43 -13.12 -6.59
CA PRO A 238 -5.00 -11.77 -6.87
C PRO A 238 -5.73 -10.80 -5.94
N ILE A 239 -4.96 -9.92 -5.30
CA ILE A 239 -5.47 -8.86 -4.42
C ILE A 239 -4.88 -7.53 -4.87
N THR A 240 -5.69 -6.48 -4.88
CA THR A 240 -5.20 -5.14 -5.24
C THR A 240 -4.00 -4.75 -4.36
N PRO A 241 -2.97 -4.09 -4.93
CA PRO A 241 -1.77 -3.66 -4.20
C PRO A 241 -2.05 -2.91 -2.89
N ARG A 242 -3.17 -2.17 -2.88
CA ARG A 242 -3.73 -1.47 -1.72
C ARG A 242 -3.94 -2.37 -0.51
N LEU A 243 -4.65 -3.48 -0.71
CA LEU A 243 -5.05 -4.36 0.39
C LEU A 243 -4.02 -5.46 0.65
N GLN A 244 -3.00 -5.55 -0.21
CA GLN A 244 -2.00 -6.62 -0.17
C GLN A 244 -1.35 -6.80 1.21
N VAL A 245 -0.95 -5.70 1.89
CA VAL A 245 -0.31 -5.78 3.22
C VAL A 245 -1.22 -6.46 4.24
N LEU A 246 -2.50 -6.04 4.27
CA LEU A 246 -3.48 -6.61 5.19
C LEU A 246 -3.82 -8.06 4.80
N ALA A 247 -3.96 -8.34 3.51
CA ALA A 247 -4.20 -9.69 3.01
C ALA A 247 -3.04 -10.63 3.36
N ASP A 248 -1.79 -10.18 3.22
CA ASP A 248 -0.61 -10.97 3.56
C ASP A 248 -0.52 -11.27 5.07
N LEU A 249 -0.83 -10.29 5.92
CA LEU A 249 -0.94 -10.52 7.37
C LEU A 249 -2.06 -11.52 7.73
N LEU A 250 -3.21 -11.43 7.07
CA LEU A 250 -4.32 -12.36 7.28
C LEU A 250 -3.96 -13.77 6.80
N ARG A 251 -3.33 -13.91 5.63
CA ARG A 251 -2.81 -15.20 5.12
C ARG A 251 -1.81 -15.81 6.09
N ALA A 252 -0.82 -15.03 6.54
CA ALA A 252 0.17 -15.48 7.51
C ALA A 252 -0.49 -15.90 8.82
N HIS A 253 -1.52 -15.20 9.28
CA HIS A 253 -2.28 -15.57 10.47
C HIS A 253 -3.04 -16.89 10.30
N GLY A 254 -3.65 -17.09 9.12
CA GLY A 254 -4.26 -18.36 8.70
C GLY A 254 -3.28 -19.53 8.75
N LEU A 255 -2.13 -19.36 8.10
CA LEU A 255 -1.06 -20.35 8.02
C LEU A 255 -0.44 -20.67 9.39
N GLU A 256 -0.16 -19.65 10.20
CA GLU A 256 0.37 -19.81 11.56
C GLU A 256 -0.59 -20.62 12.44
N THR A 257 -1.89 -20.31 12.38
CA THR A 257 -2.91 -21.02 13.17
C THR A 257 -3.10 -22.47 12.69
N ALA A 258 -2.88 -22.73 11.40
CA ALA A 258 -2.87 -24.08 10.84
C ALA A 258 -1.56 -24.86 11.11
N GLY A 259 -0.57 -24.26 11.79
CA GLY A 259 0.73 -24.89 12.10
C GLY A 259 1.77 -24.78 10.98
N HIS A 260 1.48 -24.09 9.89
CA HIS A 260 2.40 -23.84 8.76
C HIS A 260 3.28 -22.62 9.01
N MET A 261 4.05 -22.65 10.10
CA MET A 261 4.89 -21.53 10.55
C MET A 261 5.89 -21.05 9.49
N ASP A 262 6.58 -21.96 8.81
CA ASP A 262 7.60 -21.61 7.82
C ASP A 262 6.98 -20.89 6.61
N ALA A 263 5.80 -21.33 6.16
CA ALA A 263 5.08 -20.68 5.08
C ALA A 263 4.59 -19.28 5.47
N ALA A 264 4.10 -19.11 6.70
CA ALA A 264 3.69 -17.81 7.22
C ALA A 264 4.87 -16.83 7.29
N GLN A 265 6.04 -17.27 7.78
CA GLN A 265 7.26 -16.46 7.81
C GLN A 265 7.74 -16.12 6.41
N ALA A 266 7.83 -17.10 5.50
CA ALA A 266 8.28 -16.88 4.13
C ALA A 266 7.40 -15.86 3.39
N LEU A 267 6.08 -15.87 3.66
CA LEU A 267 5.14 -14.90 3.10
C LEU A 267 5.43 -13.48 3.61
N LEU A 268 5.61 -13.29 4.91
CA LEU A 268 5.93 -11.99 5.51
C LEU A 268 7.32 -11.49 5.08
N GLU A 269 8.33 -12.36 4.99
CA GLU A 269 9.66 -12.02 4.47
C GLU A 269 9.61 -11.63 2.99
N GLY A 270 8.80 -12.33 2.19
CA GLY A 270 8.55 -11.99 0.80
C GLY A 270 7.98 -10.57 0.67
N HIS A 271 7.02 -10.23 1.55
CA HIS A 271 6.46 -8.89 1.62
C HIS A 271 7.51 -7.82 1.93
N THR A 272 8.32 -8.03 2.98
CA THR A 272 9.39 -7.09 3.36
C THR A 272 10.43 -6.92 2.25
N ARG A 273 10.77 -7.99 1.51
CA ARG A 273 11.73 -7.93 0.40
C ARG A 273 11.21 -7.17 -0.81
N GLN A 274 9.94 -7.37 -1.17
CA GLN A 274 9.37 -6.84 -2.42
C GLN A 274 9.07 -5.34 -2.36
N ARG A 275 8.91 -4.73 -1.18
CA ARG A 275 8.46 -3.34 -1.07
C ARG A 275 9.48 -2.47 -0.33
N ALA A 276 10.29 -1.74 -1.11
CA ALA A 276 11.15 -0.66 -0.62
C ALA A 276 10.35 0.50 0.00
N THR A 277 9.03 0.60 -0.23
CA THR A 277 8.17 1.62 0.39
C THR A 277 6.71 1.19 0.49
N THR A 278 6.13 1.32 1.68
CA THR A 278 5.32 2.49 2.09
C THR A 278 4.48 2.17 3.33
N LEU A 279 4.34 0.90 3.70
CA LEU A 279 3.57 0.50 4.87
C LEU A 279 4.27 -0.62 5.62
N ASP A 280 4.51 -0.36 6.88
CA ASP A 280 5.13 -1.29 7.80
C ASP A 280 4.09 -2.34 8.22
N LEU A 281 4.50 -3.61 8.28
CA LEU A 281 3.68 -4.68 8.85
C LEU A 281 3.30 -4.32 10.29
N ASP A 282 4.22 -3.67 11.03
CA ASP A 282 3.98 -3.19 12.40
C ASP A 282 2.85 -2.14 12.45
N GLU A 283 2.79 -1.22 11.49
CA GLU A 283 1.76 -0.19 11.45
C GLU A 283 0.36 -0.78 11.20
N VAL A 284 0.27 -1.80 10.34
CA VAL A 284 -1.01 -2.50 10.09
C VAL A 284 -1.43 -3.35 11.29
N ARG A 285 -0.49 -4.01 11.96
CA ARG A 285 -0.79 -4.78 13.19
C ARG A 285 -1.22 -3.85 14.33
N ALA A 286 -0.52 -2.73 14.50
CA ALA A 286 -0.86 -1.71 15.50
C ALA A 286 -2.24 -1.06 15.26
N ALA A 287 -2.72 -1.07 14.01
CA ALA A 287 -4.07 -0.61 13.67
C ALA A 287 -5.19 -1.50 14.24
N PHE A 288 -4.90 -2.79 14.46
CA PHE A 288 -5.88 -3.81 14.82
C PHE A 288 -5.37 -4.71 15.95
N PRO A 289 -5.05 -4.13 17.13
CA PRO A 289 -4.40 -4.87 18.20
C PRO A 289 -5.24 -6.04 18.73
N SER A 290 -6.58 -5.95 18.64
CA SER A 290 -7.53 -6.98 19.06
C SER A 290 -7.44 -8.27 18.25
N LEU A 291 -6.93 -8.23 17.02
CA LEU A 291 -6.86 -9.41 16.16
C LEU A 291 -5.62 -10.27 16.37
N HIS A 292 -4.60 -9.74 17.05
CA HIS A 292 -3.31 -10.44 17.24
C HIS A 292 -2.83 -11.16 15.98
N LEU A 293 -2.73 -10.44 14.84
CA LEU A 293 -2.39 -11.05 13.56
C LEU A 293 -0.96 -11.60 13.53
N ALA A 294 -0.82 -12.89 13.17
CA ALA A 294 0.42 -13.63 12.95
C ALA A 294 1.55 -13.33 13.97
N PRO A 295 1.30 -13.47 15.29
CA PRO A 295 2.19 -12.94 16.31
C PRO A 295 3.56 -13.61 16.31
N ARG A 296 3.62 -14.94 16.12
CA ARG A 296 4.88 -15.68 16.14
C ARG A 296 5.67 -15.48 14.86
N SER A 297 5.00 -15.56 13.71
CA SER A 297 5.63 -15.41 12.40
C SER A 297 6.19 -13.99 12.24
N HIS A 298 5.42 -12.97 12.63
CA HIS A 298 5.89 -11.60 12.60
C HIS A 298 7.10 -11.37 13.52
N ALA A 299 7.06 -11.87 14.76
CA ALA A 299 8.18 -11.73 15.69
C ALA A 299 9.46 -12.39 15.15
N ALA A 300 9.34 -13.58 14.53
CA ALA A 300 10.46 -14.28 13.91
C ALA A 300 11.05 -13.47 12.74
N VAL A 301 10.21 -12.93 11.86
CA VAL A 301 10.67 -12.10 10.74
C VAL A 301 11.32 -10.80 11.23
N ALA A 302 10.74 -10.14 12.23
CA ALA A 302 11.32 -8.95 12.84
C ALA A 302 12.70 -9.23 13.47
N ALA A 303 12.87 -10.35 14.18
CA ALA A 303 14.15 -10.77 14.74
C ALA A 303 15.20 -11.00 13.63
N ARG A 304 14.81 -11.69 12.55
CA ARG A 304 15.70 -11.94 11.40
C ARG A 304 16.12 -10.66 10.68
N ILE A 305 15.21 -9.70 10.52
CA ILE A 305 15.54 -8.37 9.97
C ILE A 305 16.51 -7.64 10.88
N ALA A 306 16.31 -7.68 12.20
CA ALA A 306 17.22 -7.07 13.16
C ALA A 306 18.62 -7.71 13.11
N GLU A 307 18.71 -9.04 13.00
CA GLU A 307 19.98 -9.76 12.80
C GLU A 307 20.68 -9.34 11.50
N LEU A 308 19.95 -9.24 10.39
CA LEU A 308 20.48 -8.78 9.11
C LEU A 308 20.97 -7.33 9.19
N HIS A 309 20.24 -6.45 9.87
CA HIS A 309 20.68 -5.07 10.11
C HIS A 309 21.97 -5.03 10.94
N VAL A 310 22.06 -5.80 12.02
CA VAL A 310 23.29 -5.90 12.82
C VAL A 310 24.45 -6.45 11.98
N ALA A 311 24.22 -7.47 11.17
CA ALA A 311 25.25 -8.05 10.29
C ALA A 311 25.72 -7.09 9.19
N LEU A 312 24.84 -6.24 8.66
CA LEU A 312 25.19 -5.21 7.69
C LEU A 312 25.93 -4.02 8.32
N ILE A 313 25.59 -3.69 9.57
CA ILE A 313 26.15 -2.55 10.30
C ILE A 313 27.50 -2.91 10.94
N LYS A 314 27.64 -4.09 11.56
CA LYS A 314 28.84 -4.52 12.30
C LYS A 314 30.17 -4.37 11.54
N PRO A 315 30.34 -4.88 10.29
CA PRO A 315 31.60 -4.72 9.57
C PRO A 315 31.91 -3.25 9.26
N ARG A 316 30.91 -2.38 9.13
CA ARG A 316 31.15 -0.94 8.99
C ARG A 316 31.72 -0.33 10.26
N TRP A 317 31.21 -0.73 11.43
CA TRP A 317 31.75 -0.25 12.70
C TRP A 317 33.15 -0.80 12.96
N ASP A 318 33.43 -2.05 12.62
CA ASP A 318 34.79 -2.60 12.78
C ASP A 318 35.80 -1.83 11.93
N HIS A 319 35.43 -1.44 10.69
CA HIS A 319 36.26 -0.56 9.89
C HIS A 319 36.36 0.86 10.48
N VAL A 320 35.27 1.47 10.93
CA VAL A 320 35.30 2.81 11.53
C VAL A 320 36.15 2.82 12.80
N VAL A 321 36.01 1.81 13.67
CA VAL A 321 36.82 1.66 14.89
C VAL A 321 38.28 1.43 14.53
N LEU A 322 38.58 0.54 13.59
CA LEU A 322 39.96 0.30 13.13
C LEU A 322 40.58 1.57 12.55
N TRP A 323 39.88 2.29 11.68
CA TRP A 323 40.36 3.57 11.12
C TRP A 323 40.50 4.64 12.21
N THR A 324 39.60 4.69 13.19
CA THR A 324 39.71 5.64 14.30
C THR A 324 40.92 5.32 15.18
N VAL A 325 41.21 4.04 15.44
CA VAL A 325 42.41 3.63 16.18
C VAL A 325 43.67 3.92 15.37
N VAL A 326 43.74 3.49 14.10
CA VAL A 326 44.94 3.63 13.25
C VAL A 326 45.24 5.10 12.97
N VAL A 327 44.25 5.89 12.52
CA VAL A 327 44.45 7.30 12.20
C VAL A 327 44.47 8.16 13.47
N GLY A 328 43.86 7.72 14.57
CA GLY A 328 44.01 8.38 15.87
C GLY A 328 45.41 8.21 16.47
N PHE A 329 46.06 7.05 16.26
CA PHE A 329 47.41 6.79 16.76
C PHE A 329 48.52 7.37 15.87
N ALA A 330 48.32 7.45 14.55
CA ALA A 330 49.35 7.93 13.63
C ALA A 330 49.91 9.34 13.99
N PRO A 331 49.10 10.35 14.37
CA PRO A 331 49.59 11.66 14.81
C PRO A 331 50.39 11.60 16.11
N VAL A 332 50.01 10.72 17.04
CA VAL A 332 50.72 10.52 18.30
C VAL A 332 52.09 9.89 18.02
N SER A 333 52.13 8.83 17.23
CA SER A 333 53.40 8.20 16.80
C SER A 333 54.28 9.17 16.02
N PHE A 334 53.70 10.00 15.14
CA PHE A 334 54.44 11.03 14.41
C PHE A 334 55.01 12.11 15.33
N ALA A 335 54.21 12.58 16.31
CA ALA A 335 54.67 13.54 17.32
C ALA A 335 55.85 12.99 18.14
N PHE A 336 55.84 11.70 18.49
CA PHE A 336 56.95 11.03 19.14
C PHE A 336 58.20 10.94 18.24
N MET A 337 58.06 10.72 16.93
CA MET A 337 59.21 10.68 16.01
C MET A 337 59.91 12.04 15.86
N ILE A 338 59.16 13.14 15.85
CA ILE A 338 59.74 14.50 15.75
C ILE A 338 60.18 15.08 17.11
N SER A 339 60.03 14.30 18.19
CA SER A 339 60.36 14.71 19.56
C SER A 339 61.76 15.31 19.80
N PRO A 340 62.84 14.91 19.08
CA PRO A 340 64.17 15.47 19.34
C PRO A 340 64.28 16.95 18.93
N LEU A 341 63.37 17.42 18.08
CA LEU A 341 63.41 18.75 17.47
C LEU A 341 62.59 19.79 18.24
N ILE A 342 61.84 19.38 19.27
CA ILE A 342 60.82 20.22 19.92
C ILE A 342 61.01 20.16 21.45
N PRO A 343 60.92 21.30 22.17
CA PRO A 343 60.93 21.30 23.64
C PRO A 343 59.85 20.39 24.23
N ARG A 344 60.22 19.59 25.24
CA ARG A 344 59.37 18.53 25.84
C ARG A 344 57.96 19.01 26.23
N TRP A 345 57.84 20.23 26.77
CA TRP A 345 56.56 20.77 27.21
C TRP A 345 55.59 21.05 26.03
N SER A 346 56.11 21.52 24.90
CA SER A 346 55.30 21.77 23.70
C SER A 346 54.77 20.49 23.09
N MET A 347 55.50 19.37 23.24
CA MET A 347 55.07 18.07 22.73
C MET A 347 53.87 17.50 23.49
N PHE A 348 53.81 17.69 24.82
CA PHE A 348 52.64 17.28 25.62
C PHE A 348 51.37 18.02 25.20
N ILE A 349 51.47 19.33 24.92
CA ILE A 349 50.34 20.13 24.47
C ILE A 349 49.88 19.70 23.07
N ILE A 350 50.82 19.50 22.14
CA ILE A 350 50.50 19.04 20.78
C ILE A 350 49.86 17.64 20.81
N ALA A 351 50.40 16.71 21.60
CA ALA A 351 49.84 15.37 21.74
C ALA A 351 48.43 15.38 22.35
N ALA A 352 48.19 16.20 23.38
CA ALA A 352 46.87 16.35 24.00
C ALA A 352 45.84 16.96 23.04
N ILE A 353 46.22 18.00 22.28
CA ILE A 353 45.34 18.62 21.29
C ILE A 353 45.01 17.63 20.17
N LEU A 354 46.00 16.91 19.63
CA LEU A 354 45.77 15.96 18.54
C LEU A 354 44.94 14.76 18.99
N SER A 355 45.19 14.21 20.18
CA SER A 355 44.44 13.06 20.71
C SER A 355 42.98 13.37 21.03
N LEU A 356 42.64 14.62 21.40
CA LEU A 356 41.26 15.02 21.66
C LEU A 356 40.53 15.51 20.41
N SER A 357 41.17 16.35 19.59
CA SER A 357 40.51 17.03 18.47
C SER A 357 40.27 16.08 17.28
N PHE A 358 41.25 15.20 17.02
CA PHE A 358 41.26 14.42 15.80
C PHE A 358 40.18 13.31 15.77
N PRO A 359 39.94 12.54 16.85
CA PRO A 359 38.84 11.58 16.90
C PRO A 359 37.47 12.27 16.79
N ALA A 360 37.30 13.44 17.42
CA ALA A 360 36.06 14.19 17.35
C ALA A 360 35.75 14.71 15.93
N ILE A 361 36.78 15.17 15.20
CA ILE A 361 36.65 15.60 13.79
C ILE A 361 36.35 14.40 12.88
N LEU A 362 37.02 13.27 13.08
CA LEU A 362 36.75 12.05 12.31
C LEU A 362 35.34 11.51 12.57
N ALA A 363 34.92 11.43 13.84
CA ALA A 363 33.59 10.97 14.20
C ALA A 363 32.51 11.86 13.59
N THR A 364 32.66 13.19 13.67
CA THR A 364 31.71 14.12 13.03
C THR A 364 31.74 14.04 11.51
N HIS A 365 32.90 13.81 10.89
CA HIS A 365 33.00 13.59 9.44
C HIS A 365 32.28 12.30 9.02
N PHE A 366 32.52 11.18 9.71
CA PHE A 366 31.84 9.91 9.42
C PHE A 366 30.34 10.01 9.62
N VAL A 367 29.87 10.61 10.72
CA VAL A 367 28.44 10.84 10.96
C VAL A 367 27.84 11.72 9.85
N ARG A 368 28.54 12.76 9.40
CA ARG A 368 28.09 13.61 8.28
C ARG A 368 28.07 12.85 6.95
N GLN A 369 29.09 12.04 6.68
CA GLN A 369 29.19 11.27 5.44
C GLN A 369 28.12 10.18 5.39
N ASP A 370 27.89 9.48 6.50
CA ASP A 370 26.86 8.45 6.61
C ASP A 370 25.47 9.09 6.52
N ARG A 371 25.26 10.24 7.17
CA ARG A 371 24.03 11.03 7.01
C ARG A 371 23.80 11.47 5.56
N ARG A 372 24.83 12.00 4.87
CA ARG A 372 24.73 12.38 3.44
C ARG A 372 24.41 11.17 2.57
N ARG A 373 25.02 10.01 2.85
CA ARG A 373 24.77 8.77 2.13
C ARG A 373 23.37 8.24 2.38
N MET A 374 22.89 8.21 3.62
CA MET A 374 21.51 7.84 3.94
C MET A 374 20.51 8.81 3.32
N GLU A 375 20.80 10.11 3.31
CA GLU A 375 19.98 11.11 2.61
C GLU A 375 20.00 10.89 1.08
N GLN A 376 21.12 10.47 0.51
CA GLN A 376 21.24 10.15 -0.91
C GLN A 376 20.53 8.84 -1.26
N GLU A 377 20.66 7.79 -0.44
CA GLU A 377 19.93 6.53 -0.59
C GLU A 377 18.42 6.76 -0.43
N ARG A 378 18.00 7.55 0.57
CA ARG A 378 16.59 8.01 0.68
C ARG A 378 16.14 8.77 -0.55
N ARG A 379 16.97 9.68 -1.10
CA ARG A 379 16.63 10.41 -2.34
C ARG A 379 16.50 9.47 -3.52
N ILE A 380 17.43 8.54 -3.72
CA ILE A 380 17.37 7.57 -4.82
C ILE A 380 16.12 6.69 -4.71
N ILE A 381 15.81 6.22 -3.49
CA ILE A 381 14.58 5.47 -3.22
C ILE A 381 13.36 6.34 -3.56
N HIS A 382 13.29 7.56 -3.02
CA HIS A 382 12.16 8.46 -3.20
C HIS A 382 11.99 8.93 -4.66
N GLU A 383 13.08 9.18 -5.38
CA GLU A 383 13.11 9.57 -6.79
C GLU A 383 12.73 8.40 -7.69
N GLY A 384 13.25 7.19 -7.40
CA GLY A 384 12.88 5.95 -8.07
C GLY A 384 11.40 5.61 -7.90
N ILE A 385 10.83 5.83 -6.72
CA ILE A 385 9.39 5.62 -6.45
C ILE A 385 8.54 6.71 -7.09
N SER A 386 9.05 7.94 -7.17
CA SER A 386 8.33 9.04 -7.84
C SER A 386 8.40 8.99 -9.37
N GLY A 387 9.10 8.01 -9.95
CA GLY A 387 9.30 7.88 -11.40
C GLY A 387 10.13 9.00 -12.03
N ARG A 388 10.86 9.80 -11.23
CA ARG A 388 11.71 10.90 -11.70
C ARG A 388 13.18 10.47 -11.72
N MET A 389 13.53 9.50 -12.56
CA MET A 389 14.93 9.36 -12.95
C MET A 389 15.19 10.36 -14.09
N PHE A 390 15.71 11.54 -13.76
CA PHE A 390 16.29 12.44 -14.78
C PHE A 390 17.60 11.82 -15.24
N LEU A 391 17.61 11.24 -16.44
CA LEU A 391 18.86 10.97 -17.15
C LEU A 391 19.54 12.33 -17.37
N SER A 392 20.84 12.43 -17.06
CA SER A 392 21.59 13.62 -17.44
C SER A 392 21.58 13.74 -18.97
N GLY A 393 21.45 14.96 -19.51
CA GLY A 393 21.30 15.18 -20.96
C GLY A 393 22.43 14.60 -21.84
N GLN A 394 23.55 14.20 -21.23
CA GLN A 394 24.63 13.48 -21.91
C GLN A 394 24.35 11.97 -22.11
N GLN A 395 23.60 11.34 -21.20
CA GLN A 395 23.20 9.93 -21.33
C GLN A 395 22.03 9.74 -22.30
N GLU A 396 21.11 10.71 -22.40
CA GLU A 396 20.06 10.70 -23.44
C GLU A 396 20.65 10.76 -24.85
N ALA A 397 21.67 11.61 -25.09
CA ALA A 397 22.28 11.76 -26.40
C ALA A 397 22.98 10.48 -26.91
N THR A 398 23.52 9.66 -25.99
CA THR A 398 24.23 8.42 -26.37
C THR A 398 23.26 7.25 -26.58
N LEU A 399 22.15 7.22 -25.83
CA LEU A 399 21.10 6.20 -26.00
C LEU A 399 20.19 6.45 -27.19
N PHE A 400 19.82 7.71 -27.48
CA PHE A 400 19.01 8.04 -28.66
C PHE A 400 19.83 8.07 -29.96
N GLY A 401 21.14 8.31 -29.89
CA GLY A 401 22.05 8.21 -31.04
C GLY A 401 22.19 6.79 -31.61
N ALA A 402 21.88 5.75 -30.82
CA ALA A 402 22.00 4.35 -31.24
C ALA A 402 20.69 3.73 -31.80
N MET A 403 19.54 4.41 -31.70
CA MET A 403 18.23 3.90 -32.16
C MET A 403 17.56 4.79 -33.21
N GLY A 404 18.36 5.36 -34.12
CA GLY A 404 17.85 6.13 -35.24
C GLY A 404 17.45 5.27 -36.44
N LYS A 405 16.24 4.70 -36.46
CA LYS A 405 15.48 4.45 -37.70
C LYS A 405 13.98 4.60 -37.44
N ASP A 406 13.38 5.59 -38.12
CA ASP A 406 11.93 5.73 -38.26
C ASP A 406 11.33 4.39 -38.73
N THR A 407 10.40 3.83 -37.94
CA THR A 407 9.67 2.63 -38.36
C THR A 407 8.37 3.07 -39.03
N LEU A 408 8.28 2.86 -40.34
CA LEU A 408 7.04 3.04 -41.11
C LEU A 408 6.25 1.75 -41.04
N VAL A 409 5.04 1.79 -40.49
CA VAL A 409 4.13 0.64 -40.46
C VAL A 409 3.14 0.79 -41.60
N ARG A 410 3.06 -0.23 -42.46
CA ARG A 410 2.12 -0.29 -43.58
C ARG A 410 0.98 -1.23 -43.23
N TYR A 411 -0.24 -0.71 -43.20
CA TYR A 411 -1.44 -1.49 -42.90
C TYR A 411 -1.98 -2.21 -44.15
N PRO A 412 -2.83 -3.25 -43.97
CA PRO A 412 -3.39 -4.03 -45.07
C PRO A 412 -4.22 -3.23 -46.08
N ASP A 413 -4.73 -2.06 -45.69
CA ASP A 413 -5.46 -1.12 -46.54
C ASP A 413 -4.55 -0.19 -47.36
N GLY A 414 -3.22 -0.33 -47.21
CA GLY A 414 -2.21 0.43 -47.95
C GLY A 414 -1.77 1.72 -47.27
N THR A 415 -2.36 2.10 -46.13
CA THR A 415 -1.95 3.28 -45.36
C THR A 415 -0.59 3.06 -44.70
N ILE A 416 0.22 4.12 -44.64
CA ILE A 416 1.54 4.11 -44.00
C ILE A 416 1.52 5.16 -42.89
N GLU A 417 1.64 4.73 -41.63
CA GLU A 417 1.77 5.63 -40.49
C GLU A 417 3.20 5.65 -39.95
N ARG A 418 3.65 6.85 -39.58
CA ARG A 418 4.96 7.09 -38.96
C ARG A 418 4.77 7.17 -37.45
N HIS A 419 5.16 6.12 -36.74
CA HIS A 419 5.12 6.11 -35.27
C HIS A 419 6.40 6.75 -34.71
N LEU A 420 6.25 7.90 -34.04
CA LEU A 420 7.29 8.45 -33.18
C LEU A 420 7.29 7.69 -31.84
N PRO A 421 8.45 7.25 -31.33
CA PRO A 421 8.50 6.54 -30.06
C PRO A 421 8.34 7.56 -28.93
N ARG A 422 7.12 7.70 -28.41
CA ARG A 422 6.91 8.32 -27.10
C ARG A 422 6.16 7.36 -26.19
N THR A 423 6.66 7.27 -24.96
CA THR A 423 6.00 6.79 -23.73
C THR A 423 6.01 5.30 -23.33
N ALA A 424 6.63 4.36 -24.04
CA ALA A 424 6.71 2.96 -23.55
C ALA A 424 8.10 2.51 -23.00
N VAL A 425 9.17 3.29 -23.19
CA VAL A 425 10.55 2.80 -23.01
C VAL A 425 11.12 3.07 -21.61
N SER A 426 10.61 4.04 -20.84
CA SER A 426 11.24 4.43 -19.57
C SER A 426 11.05 3.44 -18.43
N MET A 427 9.95 2.68 -18.38
CA MET A 427 9.67 1.75 -17.28
C MET A 427 10.45 0.43 -17.40
N ASN A 428 10.67 -0.09 -18.62
CA ASN A 428 11.42 -1.34 -18.80
C ASN A 428 12.94 -1.16 -18.61
N LEU A 429 13.49 0.03 -18.87
CA LEU A 429 14.93 0.26 -18.77
C LEU A 429 15.44 0.22 -17.31
N SER A 430 14.64 0.73 -16.37
CA SER A 430 14.98 0.73 -14.93
C SER A 430 15.13 -0.70 -14.38
N MET A 431 14.24 -1.60 -14.79
CA MET A 431 14.22 -2.98 -14.33
C MET A 431 15.41 -3.77 -14.91
N VAL A 432 15.64 -3.65 -16.22
CA VAL A 432 16.78 -4.30 -16.92
C VAL A 432 18.13 -3.80 -16.39
N LEU A 433 18.27 -2.52 -16.09
CA LEU A 433 19.52 -1.97 -15.53
C LEU A 433 19.75 -2.42 -14.08
N THR A 434 18.68 -2.55 -13.29
CA THR A 434 18.77 -3.06 -11.91
C THR A 434 19.17 -4.53 -11.90
N GLU A 435 18.58 -5.35 -12.78
CA GLU A 435 18.96 -6.77 -12.94
C GLU A 435 20.41 -6.93 -13.41
N GLN A 436 20.86 -6.13 -14.38
CA GLN A 436 22.27 -6.17 -14.83
C GLN A 436 23.26 -5.73 -13.74
N LEU A 437 22.89 -4.75 -12.91
CA LEU A 437 23.72 -4.30 -11.79
C LEU A 437 23.78 -5.32 -10.66
N VAL A 438 22.66 -6.01 -10.37
CA VAL A 438 22.60 -7.09 -9.38
C VAL A 438 23.39 -8.31 -9.86
N ALA A 439 23.20 -8.73 -11.12
CA ALA A 439 23.93 -9.85 -11.72
C ALA A 439 25.45 -9.61 -11.79
N ARG A 440 25.90 -8.36 -11.97
CA ARG A 440 27.32 -7.99 -11.91
C ARG A 440 27.91 -8.01 -10.50
N ARG A 441 27.08 -7.79 -9.46
CA ARG A 441 27.53 -7.73 -8.07
C ARG A 441 27.45 -9.08 -7.35
N HIS A 442 26.54 -9.94 -7.80
CA HIS A 442 26.21 -11.23 -7.20
C HIS A 442 25.98 -12.28 -8.30
N PRO A 443 27.04 -12.74 -8.99
CA PRO A 443 26.93 -13.72 -10.09
C PRO A 443 26.29 -15.05 -9.65
N GLU A 444 26.38 -15.39 -8.37
CA GLU A 444 25.72 -16.55 -7.74
C GLU A 444 24.18 -16.46 -7.72
N MET A 445 23.59 -15.27 -7.89
CA MET A 445 22.14 -15.06 -7.92
C MET A 445 21.56 -15.00 -9.35
N ALA A 446 22.39 -15.12 -10.39
CA ALA A 446 21.97 -14.97 -11.78
C ALA A 446 21.18 -16.18 -12.34
N GLY A 447 21.14 -17.31 -11.61
CA GLY A 447 20.49 -18.55 -12.07
C GLY A 447 18.98 -18.62 -11.85
N ASP A 448 18.43 -17.86 -10.90
CA ASP A 448 17.05 -18.04 -10.42
C ASP A 448 16.02 -17.12 -11.11
N TYR A 449 16.46 -16.26 -12.02
CA TYR A 449 15.60 -15.31 -12.75
C TYR A 449 15.57 -15.63 -14.24
N TRP A 450 14.97 -16.76 -14.61
CA TRP A 450 14.51 -16.99 -15.97
C TRP A 450 12.98 -16.90 -16.01
N TYR A 451 12.48 -15.76 -16.49
CA TYR A 451 11.10 -15.69 -16.98
C TYR A 451 11.05 -16.43 -18.31
N GLU A 452 10.30 -17.54 -18.37
CA GLU A 452 9.80 -18.06 -19.64
C GLU A 452 8.84 -17.01 -20.22
N CYS A 453 9.33 -16.22 -21.17
CA CYS A 453 8.45 -15.51 -22.09
C CYS A 453 7.68 -16.56 -22.89
N GLY A 454 6.49 -16.92 -22.40
CA GLY A 454 5.56 -17.80 -23.08
C GLY A 454 5.32 -17.30 -24.51
N GLY A 455 5.79 -18.08 -25.48
CA GLY A 455 5.58 -17.82 -26.89
C GLY A 455 4.09 -17.76 -27.19
N VAL A 456 3.64 -16.61 -27.69
CA VAL A 456 2.30 -16.45 -28.26
C VAL A 456 2.23 -17.34 -29.50
N SER A 457 1.50 -18.44 -29.39
CA SER A 457 1.11 -19.28 -30.53
C SER A 457 0.17 -18.46 -31.44
N PRO A 458 0.42 -18.36 -32.76
CA PRO A 458 -0.46 -17.63 -33.64
C PRO A 458 -1.80 -18.36 -33.77
N TYR A 459 -2.85 -17.67 -33.35
CA TYR A 459 -4.26 -18.00 -33.52
C TYR A 459 -4.55 -18.39 -34.99
N ARG A 460 -4.93 -19.65 -35.21
CA ARG A 460 -5.52 -20.13 -36.48
C ARG A 460 -6.99 -19.70 -36.51
N PRO A 461 -7.45 -18.95 -37.52
CA PRO A 461 -8.88 -18.73 -37.68
C PRO A 461 -9.55 -20.03 -38.12
N SER A 462 -10.56 -20.47 -37.35
CA SER A 462 -11.42 -21.58 -37.75
C SER A 462 -12.30 -21.15 -38.91
N SER A 463 -12.09 -21.78 -40.06
CA SER A 463 -13.01 -21.76 -41.19
C SER A 463 -14.32 -22.43 -40.79
N ASN A 464 -15.34 -21.66 -40.41
CA ASN A 464 -16.76 -22.02 -40.56
C ASN A 464 -17.67 -20.84 -40.18
N GLN A 465 -17.84 -19.92 -41.12
CA GLN A 465 -19.06 -19.12 -41.24
C GLN A 465 -19.30 -18.86 -42.73
N ARG A 466 -19.95 -19.83 -43.38
CA ARG A 466 -20.75 -19.60 -44.59
C ARG A 466 -22.21 -19.64 -44.16
N ARG A 467 -22.83 -18.47 -44.06
CA ARG A 467 -24.15 -18.12 -44.61
C ARG A 467 -24.51 -16.72 -44.18
#